data_AF-A0A2L0EVR6-F1
#
_entry.id   AF-A0A2L0EVR6-F1
#
_cell.length_a   1.000
_cell.length_b   1.000
_cell.length_c   1.000
_cell.angle_alpha   90.00
_cell.angle_beta   90.00
_cell.angle_gamma   90.00
#
_symmetry.space_group_name_H-M   'P 1'
#
loop_
_entity.id
_entity.type
_entity.pdbx_description
1 polymer ?
#
loop_
_entity_poly.entity_id
_entity_poly.type
_entity_poly.pdbx_seq_one_letter_code
_entity_poly.pdbx_strand_id
1 'polypeptide(L)' 'MRGIVSSSSFSYQRLRTFAECDLVVVQGRYSGTGVIFDMFRVKDEKIMEHWDSRRVVPGSTMSGLEIF' A
#
# COMPACT_ATOMS: atom_id res chain seq x y z
N MET A 1 -6.73 8.86 10.44
CA MET A 1 -5.28 9.19 10.55
C MET A 1 -4.71 9.35 9.13
N ARG A 2 -4.49 10.58 8.66
CA ARG A 2 -3.81 10.88 7.37
C ARG A 2 -2.30 10.66 7.54
N GLY A 3 -1.63 10.04 6.57
CA GLY A 3 -0.20 9.70 6.65
C GLY A 3 0.71 10.94 6.68
N ILE A 4 1.76 10.90 7.51
CA ILE A 4 2.74 11.98 7.75
C ILE A 4 3.89 12.01 6.70
N VAL A 5 3.88 11.12 5.71
CA VAL A 5 4.95 11.00 4.72
C VAL A 5 4.58 11.74 3.44
N SER A 6 4.95 13.02 3.35
CA SER A 6 4.92 13.79 2.11
C SER A 6 6.11 14.74 2.00
N SER A 7 6.73 14.78 0.83
CA SER A 7 7.69 15.80 0.40
C SER A 7 7.19 16.45 -0.89
N SER A 8 7.94 17.41 -1.43
CA SER A 8 7.64 18.01 -2.75
C SER A 8 7.68 16.98 -3.91
N SER A 9 8.42 15.88 -3.75
CA SER A 9 8.63 14.86 -4.78
C SER A 9 7.95 13.53 -4.49
N PHE A 10 7.36 13.35 -3.31
CA PHE A 10 6.73 12.10 -2.90
C PHE A 10 5.52 12.31 -1.99
N SER A 11 4.43 11.58 -2.24
CA SER A 11 3.30 11.49 -1.34
C SER A 11 2.80 10.07 -1.19
N TYR A 12 2.29 9.77 0.00
CA TYR A 12 1.71 8.48 0.34
C TYR A 12 0.33 8.66 1.01
N GLN A 13 -0.67 7.97 0.47
CA GLN A 13 -1.99 7.85 1.08
C GLN A 13 -2.29 6.39 1.40
N ARG A 14 -2.37 6.06 2.68
CA ARG A 14 -2.87 4.76 3.13
C ARG A 14 -4.37 4.64 2.84
N LEU A 15 -4.76 3.58 2.17
CA LEU A 15 -6.16 3.28 1.83
C LEU A 15 -6.79 2.35 2.89
N ARG A 16 -6.13 1.22 3.16
CA ARG A 16 -6.61 0.22 4.13
C ARG A 16 -5.44 -0.57 4.72
N THR A 17 -5.70 -1.17 5.87
CA THR A 17 -4.76 -2.06 6.56
C THR A 17 -5.50 -3.29 7.04
N PHE A 18 -4.89 -4.45 6.85
CA PHE A 18 -5.38 -5.73 7.33
C PHE A 18 -4.29 -6.37 8.19
N ALA A 19 -4.68 -7.13 9.20
CA ALA A 19 -3.76 -7.90 10.02
C ALA A 19 -4.40 -9.24 10.38
N GLU A 20 -3.63 -10.31 10.23
CA GLU A 20 -4.04 -11.68 10.58
C GLU A 20 -2.79 -12.47 10.98
N CYS A 21 -2.84 -13.11 12.17
CA CYS A 21 -1.70 -13.80 12.76
C CYS A 21 -0.46 -12.89 12.83
N ASP A 22 0.66 -13.32 12.23
CA ASP A 22 1.92 -12.58 12.13
C ASP A 22 2.04 -11.81 10.81
N LEU A 23 0.96 -11.66 10.03
CA LEU A 23 0.95 -10.93 8.77
C LEU A 23 0.20 -9.60 8.89
N VAL A 24 0.76 -8.56 8.28
CA VAL A 24 0.15 -7.23 8.15
C VAL A 24 0.21 -6.82 6.69
N VAL A 25 -0.93 -6.41 6.11
CA VAL A 25 -1.00 -5.85 4.76
C VAL A 25 -1.41 -4.39 4.84
N VAL A 26 -0.66 -3.53 4.17
CA VAL A 26 -0.96 -2.11 3.99
C VAL A 26 -1.17 -1.85 2.52
N GLN A 27 -2.37 -1.41 2.14
CA GLN A 27 -2.63 -0.91 0.80
C GLN A 27 -2.51 0.61 0.80
N GLY A 28 -1.72 1.16 -0.11
CA GLY A 28 -1.59 2.61 -0.25
C GLY A 28 -1.37 3.08 -1.67
N ARG A 29 -1.65 4.36 -1.89
CA ARG A 29 -1.38 5.09 -3.11
C ARG A 29 -0.10 5.91 -2.94
N TYR A 30 0.85 5.67 -3.83
CA TYR A 30 2.18 6.25 -3.84
C TYR A 30 2.32 7.13 -5.08
N SER A 31 2.75 8.38 -4.91
CA SER A 31 3.02 9.27 -6.04
C SER A 31 4.07 8.63 -6.97
N GLY A 32 3.80 8.61 -8.28
CA GLY A 32 4.71 8.07 -9.29
C GLY A 32 4.71 6.54 -9.43
N THR A 33 4.34 5.79 -8.38
CA THR A 33 4.37 4.30 -8.41
C THR A 33 2.98 3.67 -8.60
N GLY A 34 1.92 4.38 -8.21
CA GLY A 34 0.54 3.88 -8.29
C GLY A 34 0.08 3.28 -6.96
N VAL A 35 -0.56 2.12 -6.99
CA VAL A 35 -1.03 1.44 -5.78
C VAL A 35 -0.20 0.21 -5.48
N ILE A 36 0.17 0.09 -4.21
CA ILE A 36 1.00 -0.98 -3.69
C ILE A 36 0.26 -1.67 -2.56
N PHE A 37 0.35 -2.99 -2.55
CA PHE A 37 0.09 -3.82 -1.38
C PHE A 37 1.43 -4.20 -0.76
N ASP A 38 1.76 -3.59 0.38
CA ASP A 38 2.91 -3.96 1.19
C ASP A 38 2.47 -5.00 2.21
N MET A 39 3.05 -6.19 2.16
CA MET A 39 2.82 -7.26 3.13
C MET A 39 4.06 -7.46 3.99
N PHE A 40 3.86 -7.53 5.30
CA PHE A 40 4.91 -7.72 6.28
C PHE A 40 4.61 -8.97 7.10
N ARG A 41 5.63 -9.79 7.36
CA ARG A 41 5.60 -10.71 8.50
C ARG A 41 6.20 -10.01 9.71
N VAL A 42 5.45 -9.90 10.80
CA VAL A 42 5.86 -9.24 12.05
C VAL A 42 5.92 -10.27 13.18
N LYS A 43 7.09 -10.45 13.77
CA LYS A 43 7.32 -11.36 14.89
C LYS A 43 8.30 -10.72 15.87
N ASP A 44 8.12 -10.96 17.16
CA ASP A 44 9.03 -10.43 18.21
C ASP A 44 9.27 -8.91 18.05
N GLU A 45 8.19 -8.17 17.77
CA GLU A 45 8.17 -6.72 17.54
C GLU A 45 9.04 -6.23 16.35
N LYS A 46 9.43 -7.12 15.45
CA LYS A 46 10.27 -6.83 14.27
C LYS A 46 9.59 -7.27 12.97
N ILE A 47 9.90 -6.56 11.90
CA ILE A 47 9.57 -6.98 10.54
C ILE A 47 10.59 -8.06 10.14
N MET A 48 10.10 -9.28 9.92
CA MET A 48 10.92 -10.43 9.52
C MET A 48 11.04 -10.52 8.00
N GLU A 49 9.93 -10.26 7.30
CA GLU A 49 9.83 -10.37 5.86
C GLU A 49 8.97 -9.22 5.34
N HIS A 50 9.31 -8.73 4.14
CA HIS A 50 8.55 -7.72 3.40
C HIS A 50 8.39 -8.20 1.96
N TRP A 51 7.17 -8.18 1.48
CA TRP A 51 6.84 -8.38 0.08
C TRP A 51 5.98 -7.23 -0.40
N ASP A 52 6.08 -6.91 -1.68
CA ASP A 52 5.20 -5.95 -2.32
C ASP A 52 4.57 -6.51 -3.59
N SER A 53 3.42 -5.93 -3.94
CA SER A 53 2.90 -5.99 -5.29
C SER A 53 2.46 -4.58 -5.69
N ARG A 54 2.99 -4.09 -6.81
CA ARG A 54 2.70 -2.75 -7.33
C ARG A 54 1.91 -2.79 -8.62
N ARG A 55 1.02 -1.82 -8.78
CA ARG A 55 0.28 -1.57 -10.03
C ARG A 55 0.12 -0.09 -10.31
N VAL A 56 0.44 0.32 -11.53
CA VAL A 56 0.10 1.66 -12.03
C VAL A 56 -1.41 1.77 -12.19
N VAL A 57 -1.99 2.86 -11.70
CA VAL A 57 -3.43 3.13 -11.83
C VAL A 57 -3.74 3.43 -13.30
N PRO A 58 -4.53 2.58 -14.00
CA PRO A 58 -4.87 2.86 -15.38
C PRO A 58 -5.89 4.02 -15.46
N GLY A 59 -5.91 4.74 -16.58
CA GLY A 59 -6.89 5.81 -16.79
C GLY A 59 -8.34 5.31 -16.88
N SER A 60 -8.53 4.03 -17.21
CA SER A 60 -9.82 3.34 -17.24
C SER A 60 -9.65 1.85 -16.99
N THR A 61 -10.72 1.18 -16.56
CA THR A 61 -10.77 -0.28 -16.38
C THR A 61 -11.86 -0.87 -17.27
N MET A 62 -11.70 -2.14 -17.64
CA MET A 62 -12.73 -2.86 -18.42
C MET A 62 -14.05 -3.00 -17.66
N SER A 63 -14.03 -3.01 -16.32
CA SER A 63 -15.22 -3.05 -15.49
C SER A 63 -15.90 -1.69 -15.34
N GLY A 64 -15.26 -0.59 -15.75
CA GLY A 64 -15.73 0.78 -15.49
C GLY A 64 -15.60 1.23 -14.03
N LEU A 65 -15.07 0.39 -13.15
CA LEU A 65 -14.85 0.70 -11.73
C LEU A 65 -13.42 1.19 -11.49
N GLU A 66 -13.26 2.13 -10.56
CA GLU A 66 -11.93 2.43 -10.04
C GLU A 66 -11.33 1.21 -9.34
N ILE A 67 -10.01 1.14 -9.28
CA ILE A 67 -9.31 0.01 -8.65
C ILE A 67 -9.32 0.06 -7.10
N PHE A 68 -10.08 0.97 -6.49
CA PHE A 68 -10.29 1.10 -5.03
C PHE A 68 -11.51 1.95 -4.70
#